data_AF-A0A7S2HXU4-F1
#
_entry.id   AF-A0A7S2HXU4-F1
#
_cell.length_a   1.000
_cell.length_b   1.000
_cell.length_c   1.000
_cell.angle_alpha   90.00
_cell.angle_beta   90.00
_cell.angle_gamma   90.00
#
_symmetry.space_group_name_H-M   'P 1'
#
loop_
_entity.id
_entity.type
_entity.pdbx_description
1 polymer ?
#
loop_
_entity_poly.entity_id
_entity_poly.type
_entity_poly.pdbx_seq_one_letter_code
_entity_poly.pdbx_strand_id
1 'polypeptide(L)'
;QFCGVLARALRGNSSLQNLSLEFENDGKKSNQDVTLKVRQITGLQPVRKLDLTEGMSGPMNHVTCMLVSLLLAENQSTDYLKINPGPGADGGKIIECLDEAKDSALRTLDLIGAGLGDRGGPMIFASLNSGLCPMLTSLMLGSNDLRDKSLEHLVEHLQNEQCNLTSLDLSGNHISGRRFRDLLQHNRTLTMLDMRKQHESLADDDTWSML
;
A
#
# COMPACT_ATOMS: atom_id res chain seq x y z
N GLN A 1 -0.90 16.40 -15.82
CA GLN A 1 0.02 16.74 -16.94
C GLN A 1 1.48 16.83 -16.48
N PHE A 2 1.81 17.53 -15.39
CA PHE A 2 3.20 17.68 -14.91
C PHE A 2 3.92 16.35 -14.58
N CYS A 3 3.33 15.49 -13.72
CA CYS A 3 3.98 14.23 -13.32
C CYS A 3 4.29 13.29 -14.48
N GLY A 4 3.42 13.22 -15.50
CA GLY A 4 3.66 12.40 -16.68
C GLY A 4 4.83 12.88 -17.54
N VAL A 5 5.03 14.20 -17.66
CA VAL A 5 6.18 14.76 -18.38
C VAL A 5 7.47 14.49 -17.61
N LEU A 6 7.47 14.75 -16.29
CA LEU A 6 8.62 14.49 -15.44
C LEU A 6 8.99 13.01 -15.41
N ALA A 7 8.01 12.10 -15.25
CA ALA A 7 8.24 10.67 -15.26
C ALA A 7 8.90 10.19 -16.56
N ARG A 8 8.42 10.66 -17.71
CA ARG A 8 9.01 10.32 -19.02
C ARG A 8 10.45 10.82 -19.14
N ALA A 9 10.73 12.05 -18.71
CA ALA A 9 12.07 12.60 -18.72
C ALA A 9 13.03 11.79 -17.82
N LEU A 10 12.56 11.38 -16.64
CA LEU A 10 13.34 10.58 -15.69
C LEU A 10 13.59 9.15 -16.18
N ARG A 11 12.61 8.49 -16.84
CA ARG A 11 12.82 7.15 -17.42
C ARG A 11 13.89 7.14 -18.52
N GLY A 12 13.98 8.22 -19.30
CA GLY A 12 15.04 8.39 -20.30
C GLY A 12 16.40 8.83 -19.73
N ASN A 13 16.48 9.15 -18.43
CA ASN A 13 17.69 9.67 -17.81
C ASN A 13 18.52 8.53 -17.18
N SER A 14 19.66 8.21 -17.80
CA SER A 14 20.54 7.11 -17.33
C SER A 14 21.52 7.51 -16.22
N SER A 15 21.72 8.81 -15.99
CA SER A 15 22.75 9.32 -15.08
C SER A 15 22.22 9.75 -13.71
N LEU A 16 20.98 10.26 -13.65
CA LEU A 16 20.38 10.76 -12.41
C LEU A 16 20.10 9.61 -11.45
N GLN A 17 20.72 9.66 -10.27
CA GLN A 17 20.59 8.63 -9.25
C GLN A 17 19.46 8.94 -8.27
N ASN A 18 19.40 10.19 -7.81
CA ASN A 18 18.51 10.66 -6.76
C ASN A 18 17.75 11.89 -7.22
N LEU A 19 16.45 11.95 -6.90
CA LEU A 19 15.61 13.13 -7.07
C LEU A 19 15.05 13.50 -5.69
N SER A 20 15.45 14.66 -5.18
CA SER A 20 14.87 15.22 -3.95
C SER A 20 13.69 16.12 -4.30
N LEU A 21 12.58 15.90 -3.61
CA LEU A 21 11.35 16.66 -3.74
C LEU A 21 10.98 17.20 -2.36
N GLU A 22 10.68 18.49 -2.31
CA GLU A 22 10.26 19.17 -1.09
C GLU A 22 8.79 19.56 -1.23
N PHE A 23 8.00 19.29 -0.20
CA PHE A 23 6.58 19.64 -0.17
C PHE A 23 6.26 20.48 1.05
N GLU A 24 5.44 21.51 0.82
CA GLU A 24 4.80 22.25 1.89
C GLU A 24 3.88 21.31 2.67
N ASN A 25 4.08 21.29 3.98
CA ASN A 25 3.29 20.48 4.88
C ASN A 25 2.19 21.38 5.44
N ASP A 26 0.93 21.14 5.08
CA ASP A 26 -0.23 21.95 5.49
C ASP A 26 -0.22 22.18 7.01
N GLY A 27 0.28 23.35 7.43
CA GLY A 27 0.30 23.80 8.82
C GLY A 27 1.44 23.32 9.72
N LYS A 28 2.50 22.66 9.22
CA LYS A 28 3.68 22.26 10.03
C LYS A 28 4.91 23.14 9.73
N LYS A 29 5.80 23.28 10.73
CA LYS A 29 6.97 24.18 10.70
C LYS A 29 8.10 23.76 9.75
N SER A 30 8.11 22.52 9.27
CA SER A 30 9.15 22.03 8.37
C SER A 30 8.52 21.37 7.15
N ASN A 31 9.10 21.69 6.00
CA ASN A 31 8.77 21.01 4.75
C ASN A 31 9.17 19.54 4.83
N GLN A 32 8.56 18.78 3.95
CA GLN A 32 8.78 17.36 3.87
C GLN A 32 9.63 17.01 2.66
N ASP A 33 10.80 16.45 2.95
CA ASP A 33 11.77 16.03 1.94
C ASP A 33 11.62 14.55 1.63
N VAL A 34 11.42 14.25 0.35
CA VAL A 34 11.39 12.90 -0.19
C VAL A 34 12.52 12.76 -1.20
N THR A 35 13.43 11.81 -0.97
CA THR A 35 14.46 11.46 -1.96
C THR A 35 14.10 10.14 -2.64
N LEU A 36 13.88 10.22 -3.96
CA LEU A 36 13.58 9.08 -4.81
C LEU A 36 14.86 8.54 -5.46
N LYS A 37 15.16 7.26 -5.24
CA LYS A 37 16.25 6.53 -5.91
C LYS A 37 15.82 6.19 -7.34
N VAL A 38 15.89 7.17 -8.24
CA VAL A 38 15.29 7.14 -9.60
C VAL A 38 15.63 5.85 -10.35
N ARG A 39 16.90 5.45 -10.38
CA ARG A 39 17.34 4.27 -11.14
C ARG A 39 16.76 2.96 -10.62
N GLN A 40 16.51 2.86 -9.31
CA GLN A 40 15.88 1.66 -8.74
C GLN A 40 14.39 1.63 -9.07
N ILE A 41 13.70 2.78 -9.00
CA ILE A 41 12.28 2.89 -9.32
C ILE A 41 12.03 2.61 -10.81
N THR A 42 12.88 3.12 -11.71
CA THR A 42 12.74 2.90 -13.16
C THR A 42 13.26 1.55 -13.66
N GLY A 43 13.89 0.75 -12.79
CA GLY A 43 14.48 -0.54 -13.17
C GLY A 43 15.84 -0.45 -13.88
N LEU A 44 16.39 0.75 -14.09
CA LEU A 44 17.76 0.96 -14.62
C LEU A 44 18.86 0.47 -13.67
N GLN A 45 18.52 0.25 -12.41
CA GLN A 45 19.30 -0.46 -11.41
C GLN A 45 18.38 -1.52 -10.79
N PRO A 46 18.41 -2.77 -11.28
CA PRO A 46 17.49 -3.81 -10.85
C PRO A 46 17.58 -4.09 -9.36
N VAL A 47 16.43 -4.09 -8.68
CA VAL A 47 16.28 -4.51 -7.29
C VAL A 47 14.97 -5.28 -7.16
N ARG A 48 14.94 -6.35 -6.35
CA ARG A 48 13.71 -7.11 -6.08
C ARG A 48 12.79 -6.38 -5.11
N LYS A 49 13.37 -5.95 -3.99
CA LYS A 49 12.71 -5.18 -2.93
C LYS A 49 13.15 -3.73 -2.99
N LEU A 50 12.18 -2.85 -3.22
CA LEU A 50 12.34 -1.40 -3.22
C LEU A 50 11.69 -0.82 -1.97
N ASP A 51 12.50 -0.40 -1.01
CA ASP A 51 12.05 0.32 0.18
C ASP A 51 12.19 1.83 -0.05
N LEU A 52 11.06 2.49 -0.30
CA LEU A 52 10.96 3.95 -0.41
C LEU A 52 10.58 4.60 0.91
N THR A 53 10.82 3.97 2.05
CA THR A 53 10.66 4.59 3.38
C THR A 53 12.01 4.86 4.05
N GLU A 54 13.09 4.24 3.54
CA GLU A 54 14.45 4.48 4.00
C GLU A 54 14.85 5.95 3.85
N GLY A 55 15.28 6.56 4.96
CA GLY A 55 15.80 7.93 4.96
C GLY A 55 14.74 9.02 4.79
N MET A 56 13.45 8.69 4.86
CA MET A 56 12.37 9.68 4.78
C MET A 56 12.00 10.23 6.16
N SER A 57 11.67 11.53 6.20
CA SER A 57 11.20 12.21 7.42
C SER A 57 9.69 12.07 7.67
N GLY A 58 8.95 11.45 6.74
CA GLY A 58 7.52 11.17 6.89
C GLY A 58 6.88 10.59 5.62
N PRO A 59 5.54 10.64 5.49
CA PRO A 59 4.82 10.09 4.34
C PRO A 59 4.98 10.86 3.03
N MET A 60 4.86 10.18 1.90
CA MET A 60 4.70 10.81 0.60
C MET A 60 3.31 11.44 0.45
N ASN A 61 3.22 12.54 -0.30
CA ASN A 61 1.92 13.04 -0.76
C ASN A 61 1.45 12.30 -2.02
N HIS A 62 0.18 12.51 -2.38
CA HIS A 62 -0.44 11.89 -3.56
C HIS A 62 0.36 12.13 -4.86
N VAL A 63 0.89 13.34 -5.07
CA VAL A 63 1.66 13.70 -6.28
C VAL A 63 2.93 12.85 -6.40
N THR A 64 3.61 12.60 -5.28
CA THR A 64 4.82 11.78 -5.23
C THR A 64 4.50 10.31 -5.45
N CYS A 65 3.43 9.79 -4.82
CA CYS A 65 2.95 8.43 -5.07
C CYS A 65 2.61 8.21 -6.55
N MET A 66 1.95 9.18 -7.19
CA MET A 66 1.66 9.12 -8.63
C MET A 66 2.94 9.15 -9.47
N LEU A 67 3.92 9.99 -9.13
CA LEU A 67 5.21 9.99 -9.82
C LEU A 67 5.95 8.64 -9.68
N VAL A 68 5.99 8.07 -8.47
CA VAL A 68 6.57 6.74 -8.23
C VAL A 68 5.87 5.69 -9.08
N SER A 69 4.54 5.69 -9.10
CA SER A 69 3.74 4.73 -9.88
C SER A 69 4.06 4.82 -11.38
N LEU A 70 4.11 6.03 -11.92
CA LEU A 70 4.48 6.27 -13.32
C LEU A 70 5.92 5.83 -13.62
N LEU A 71 6.87 6.05 -12.71
CA LEU A 71 8.25 5.60 -12.90
C LEU A 71 8.38 4.08 -12.83
N LEU A 72 7.59 3.43 -11.97
CA LEU A 72 7.56 1.99 -11.76
C LEU A 72 6.88 1.24 -12.90
N ALA A 73 6.10 1.91 -13.75
CA ALA A 73 5.29 1.28 -14.80
C ALA A 73 6.07 0.34 -15.74
N GLU A 74 7.33 0.67 -16.04
CA GLU A 74 8.19 -0.14 -16.92
C GLU A 74 9.20 -0.99 -16.12
N ASN A 75 9.11 -1.01 -14.79
CA ASN A 75 10.04 -1.74 -13.94
C ASN A 75 9.72 -3.24 -13.90
N GLN A 76 10.60 -4.03 -14.50
CA GLN A 76 10.47 -5.49 -14.58
C GLN A 76 11.33 -6.24 -13.54
N SER A 77 11.90 -5.53 -12.57
CA SER A 77 12.82 -6.11 -11.58
C SER A 77 12.28 -6.12 -10.15
N THR A 78 11.44 -5.13 -9.81
CA THR A 78 10.91 -4.94 -8.47
C THR A 78 9.60 -5.70 -8.29
N ASP A 79 9.61 -6.73 -7.45
CA ASP A 79 8.42 -7.51 -7.07
C ASP A 79 7.81 -7.08 -5.73
N TYR A 80 8.55 -6.28 -4.95
CA TYR A 80 8.14 -5.77 -3.65
C TYR A 80 8.38 -4.27 -3.55
N LEU A 81 7.33 -3.51 -3.25
CA LEU A 81 7.39 -2.08 -2.97
C LEU A 81 6.94 -1.81 -1.53
N LYS A 82 7.83 -1.19 -0.74
CA LYS A 82 7.43 -0.55 0.52
C LYS A 82 7.38 0.95 0.34
N ILE A 83 6.23 1.53 0.67
CA ILE A 83 5.95 2.95 0.49
C ILE A 83 5.03 3.43 1.61
N ASN A 84 5.23 4.67 2.06
CA ASN A 84 4.31 5.33 2.99
C ASN A 84 3.52 6.41 2.22
N PRO A 85 2.28 6.14 1.78
CA PRO A 85 1.48 7.08 1.00
C PRO A 85 0.79 8.15 1.85
N GLY A 86 1.03 8.16 3.16
CA GLY A 86 0.34 9.01 4.10
C GLY A 86 -0.85 8.36 4.78
N PRO A 87 -1.44 9.05 5.75
CA PRO A 87 -2.50 8.51 6.57
C PRO A 87 -3.87 8.67 5.90
N GLY A 88 -4.87 7.98 6.48
CA GLY A 88 -6.27 8.21 6.15
C GLY A 88 -6.64 7.89 4.69
N ALA A 89 -7.68 8.57 4.21
CA ALA A 89 -8.24 8.35 2.89
C ALA A 89 -7.25 8.69 1.76
N ASP A 90 -6.42 9.72 1.92
CA ASP A 90 -5.46 10.11 0.89
C ASP A 90 -4.37 9.07 0.71
N GLY A 91 -3.88 8.48 1.80
CA GLY A 91 -3.00 7.31 1.74
C GLY A 91 -3.68 6.09 1.13
N GLY A 92 -4.96 5.89 1.43
CA GLY A 92 -5.75 4.79 0.90
C GLY A 92 -5.94 4.80 -0.62
N LYS A 93 -5.80 5.96 -1.28
CA LYS A 93 -5.85 6.11 -2.75
C LYS A 93 -4.60 5.58 -3.46
N ILE A 94 -3.63 5.01 -2.74
CA ILE A 94 -2.39 4.49 -3.33
C ILE A 94 -2.64 3.43 -4.42
N ILE A 95 -3.70 2.63 -4.28
CA ILE A 95 -4.07 1.62 -5.29
C ILE A 95 -4.48 2.28 -6.62
N GLU A 96 -5.17 3.42 -6.58
CA GLU A 96 -5.51 4.18 -7.79
C GLU A 96 -4.26 4.66 -8.52
N CYS A 97 -3.26 5.16 -7.77
CA CYS A 97 -1.98 5.58 -8.36
C CYS A 97 -1.22 4.39 -8.96
N LEU A 98 -1.12 3.28 -8.22
CA LEU A 98 -0.31 2.13 -8.59
C LEU A 98 -0.89 1.32 -9.76
N ASP A 99 -2.15 1.54 -10.15
CA ASP A 99 -2.70 0.89 -11.36
C ASP A 99 -1.93 1.30 -12.63
N GLU A 100 -1.32 2.49 -12.64
CA GLU A 100 -0.38 2.91 -13.68
C GLU A 100 0.83 1.97 -13.83
N ALA A 101 1.14 1.18 -12.78
CA ALA A 101 2.20 0.19 -12.77
C ALA A 101 1.71 -1.26 -12.85
N LYS A 102 0.49 -1.49 -13.36
CA LYS A 102 -0.07 -2.86 -13.50
C LYS A 102 0.74 -3.80 -14.40
N ASP A 103 1.47 -3.26 -15.36
CA ASP A 103 2.33 -4.02 -16.27
C ASP A 103 3.76 -4.24 -15.72
N SER A 104 4.03 -3.79 -14.49
CA SER A 104 5.31 -3.99 -13.82
C SER A 104 5.46 -5.38 -13.20
N ALA A 105 6.65 -5.68 -12.68
CA ALA A 105 6.91 -6.88 -11.90
C ALA A 105 6.31 -6.85 -10.48
N LEU A 106 5.68 -5.74 -10.05
CA LEU A 106 5.20 -5.56 -8.68
C LEU A 106 4.17 -6.64 -8.31
N ARG A 107 4.38 -7.33 -7.19
CA ARG A 107 3.45 -8.33 -6.64
C ARG A 107 3.09 -8.08 -5.18
N THR A 108 3.99 -7.47 -4.43
CA THR A 108 3.82 -7.17 -2.99
C THR A 108 3.82 -5.67 -2.75
N LEU A 109 2.75 -5.18 -2.13
CA LEU A 109 2.66 -3.81 -1.64
C LEU A 109 2.73 -3.81 -0.11
N ASP A 110 3.74 -3.14 0.44
CA ASP A 110 3.95 -2.98 1.87
C ASP A 110 3.65 -1.54 2.29
N LEU A 111 2.58 -1.40 3.09
CA LEU A 111 2.09 -0.15 3.67
C LEU A 111 2.13 -0.21 5.21
N ILE A 112 2.96 -1.06 5.80
CA ILE A 112 3.03 -1.22 7.26
C ILE A 112 3.33 0.13 7.91
N GLY A 113 2.53 0.52 8.91
CA GLY A 113 2.75 1.76 9.65
C GLY A 113 2.42 3.05 8.87
N ALA A 114 1.60 2.98 7.81
CA ALA A 114 1.21 4.17 7.03
C ALA A 114 0.15 5.04 7.72
N GLY A 115 -0.51 4.55 8.77
CA GLY A 115 -1.55 5.30 9.51
C GLY A 115 -2.86 5.45 8.73
N LEU A 116 -3.22 4.43 7.95
CA LEU A 116 -4.41 4.44 7.09
C LEU A 116 -5.72 4.59 7.90
N GLY A 117 -5.79 3.97 9.07
CA GLY A 117 -6.93 4.03 9.98
C GLY A 117 -8.27 3.62 9.35
N ASP A 118 -9.36 4.11 9.95
CA ASP A 118 -10.74 3.81 9.53
C ASP A 118 -11.09 4.36 8.13
N ARG A 119 -10.29 5.29 7.58
CA ARG A 119 -10.57 5.95 6.29
C ARG A 119 -9.74 5.43 5.13
N GLY A 120 -8.55 4.87 5.38
CA GLY A 120 -7.66 4.40 4.33
C GLY A 120 -7.99 2.98 3.86
N GLY A 121 -8.31 2.07 4.80
CA GLY A 121 -8.65 0.68 4.48
C GLY A 121 -9.81 0.54 3.47
N PRO A 122 -10.95 1.23 3.64
CA PRO A 122 -12.06 1.12 2.70
C PRO A 122 -11.69 1.58 1.30
N MET A 123 -10.87 2.63 1.16
CA MET A 123 -10.39 3.10 -0.14
C MET A 123 -9.55 2.03 -0.85
N ILE A 124 -8.61 1.40 -0.14
CA ILE A 124 -7.77 0.33 -0.69
C ILE A 124 -8.64 -0.81 -1.21
N PHE A 125 -9.55 -1.33 -0.38
CA PHE A 125 -10.35 -2.49 -0.76
C PHE A 125 -11.42 -2.16 -1.80
N ALA A 126 -11.97 -0.95 -1.81
CA ALA A 126 -12.87 -0.49 -2.87
C ALA A 126 -12.16 -0.44 -4.23
N SER A 127 -10.93 0.11 -4.28
CA SER A 127 -10.11 0.15 -5.50
C SER A 127 -9.71 -1.25 -5.99
N LEU A 128 -9.36 -2.16 -5.09
CA LEU A 128 -9.07 -3.55 -5.46
C LEU A 128 -10.32 -4.28 -5.95
N ASN A 129 -11.48 -4.05 -5.33
CA ASN A 129 -12.74 -4.64 -5.75
C ASN A 129 -13.24 -4.12 -7.11
N SER A 130 -12.84 -2.90 -7.51
CA SER A 130 -13.11 -2.36 -8.85
C SER A 130 -12.11 -2.83 -9.92
N GLY A 131 -11.18 -3.74 -9.57
CA GLY A 131 -10.25 -4.37 -10.50
C GLY A 131 -8.95 -3.61 -10.72
N LEU A 132 -8.66 -2.60 -9.91
CA LEU A 132 -7.38 -1.89 -9.96
C LEU A 132 -6.26 -2.73 -9.34
N CYS A 133 -5.04 -2.51 -9.83
CA CYS A 133 -3.85 -3.25 -9.42
C CYS A 133 -4.00 -4.79 -9.53
N PRO A 134 -4.43 -5.34 -10.70
CA PRO A 134 -4.66 -6.78 -10.85
C PRO A 134 -3.39 -7.64 -10.69
N MET A 135 -2.20 -7.02 -10.74
CA MET A 135 -0.92 -7.67 -10.54
C MET A 135 -0.60 -8.00 -9.06
N LEU A 136 -1.26 -7.34 -8.10
CA LEU A 136 -0.96 -7.55 -6.68
C LEU A 136 -1.45 -8.93 -6.21
N THR A 137 -0.57 -9.62 -5.50
CA THR A 137 -0.86 -10.93 -4.89
C THR A 137 -0.61 -10.95 -3.38
N SER A 138 0.15 -9.97 -2.86
CA SER A 138 0.40 -9.79 -1.44
C SER A 138 0.22 -8.33 -1.02
N LEU A 139 -0.50 -8.12 0.07
CA LEU A 139 -0.77 -6.80 0.63
C LEU A 139 -0.43 -6.79 2.12
N MET A 140 0.46 -5.88 2.54
CA MET A 140 0.86 -5.75 3.95
C MET A 140 0.32 -4.45 4.54
N LEU A 141 -0.60 -4.58 5.48
CA LEU A 141 -1.30 -3.47 6.14
C LEU A 141 -1.09 -3.51 7.67
N GLY A 142 -0.02 -4.14 8.13
CA GLY A 142 0.27 -4.23 9.55
C GLY A 142 0.40 -2.85 10.22
N SER A 143 -0.01 -2.74 11.48
CA SER A 143 0.16 -1.52 12.29
C SER A 143 -0.38 -0.24 11.65
N ASN A 144 -1.61 -0.28 11.11
CA ASN A 144 -2.25 0.83 10.42
C ASN A 144 -3.44 1.43 11.16
N ASP A 145 -3.68 1.03 12.42
CA ASP A 145 -4.87 1.41 13.19
C ASP A 145 -6.19 1.06 12.49
N LEU A 146 -6.22 -0.02 11.70
CA LEU A 146 -7.43 -0.49 11.03
C LEU A 146 -8.39 -1.11 12.06
N ARG A 147 -9.70 -0.87 11.88
CA ARG A 147 -10.77 -1.54 12.63
C ARG A 147 -11.67 -2.33 11.70
N ASP A 148 -12.67 -3.01 12.25
CA ASP A 148 -13.66 -3.76 11.47
C ASP A 148 -14.30 -2.95 10.33
N LYS A 149 -14.50 -1.64 10.54
CA LYS A 149 -15.04 -0.73 9.51
C LYS A 149 -14.07 -0.50 8.36
N SER A 150 -12.77 -0.56 8.61
CA SER A 150 -11.75 -0.44 7.56
C SER A 150 -11.83 -1.56 6.53
N LEU A 151 -12.50 -2.67 6.85
CA LEU A 151 -12.57 -3.88 6.05
C LEU A 151 -13.90 -4.04 5.30
N GLU A 152 -14.72 -2.98 5.20
CA GLU A 152 -16.08 -3.00 4.64
C GLU A 152 -16.16 -3.64 3.23
N HIS A 153 -15.15 -3.45 2.39
CA HIS A 153 -15.06 -4.05 1.04
C HIS A 153 -14.13 -5.26 0.92
N LEU A 154 -13.41 -5.63 1.99
CA LEU A 154 -12.45 -6.73 1.91
C LEU A 154 -13.17 -8.07 1.70
N VAL A 155 -14.28 -8.31 2.41
CA VAL A 155 -15.07 -9.54 2.26
C VAL A 155 -15.61 -9.69 0.84
N GLU A 156 -16.17 -8.60 0.28
CA GLU A 156 -16.65 -8.57 -1.10
C GLU A 156 -15.51 -8.86 -2.09
N HIS A 157 -14.35 -8.22 -1.87
CA HIS A 157 -13.18 -8.46 -2.69
C HIS A 157 -12.71 -9.92 -2.63
N LEU A 158 -12.63 -10.55 -1.45
CA LEU A 158 -12.21 -11.95 -1.32
C LEU A 158 -13.18 -12.97 -1.96
N GLN A 159 -14.45 -12.59 -2.13
CA GLN A 159 -15.45 -13.40 -2.82
C GLN A 159 -15.43 -13.17 -4.35
N ASN A 160 -14.92 -12.03 -4.79
CA ASN A 160 -14.85 -11.64 -6.19
C ASN A 160 -13.92 -12.59 -6.97
N GLU A 161 -14.37 -13.06 -8.13
CA GLU A 161 -13.61 -13.97 -8.99
C GLU A 161 -12.32 -13.33 -9.54
N GLN A 162 -12.24 -11.99 -9.52
CA GLN A 162 -11.07 -11.22 -9.93
C GLN A 162 -10.06 -11.00 -8.79
N CYS A 163 -10.31 -11.54 -7.58
CA CYS A 163 -9.38 -11.43 -6.48
C CYS A 163 -8.10 -12.23 -6.74
N ASN A 164 -6.97 -11.55 -6.74
CA ASN A 164 -5.66 -12.18 -6.94
C ASN A 164 -4.81 -12.21 -5.66
N LEU A 165 -5.32 -11.68 -4.55
CA LEU A 165 -4.60 -11.71 -3.29
C LEU A 165 -4.52 -13.13 -2.75
N THR A 166 -3.30 -13.59 -2.48
CA THR A 166 -2.99 -14.87 -1.84
C THR A 166 -2.36 -14.70 -0.46
N SER A 167 -1.87 -13.49 -0.15
CA SER A 167 -1.25 -13.13 1.12
C SER A 167 -1.77 -11.78 1.60
N LEU A 168 -2.20 -11.72 2.85
CA LEU A 168 -2.67 -10.50 3.50
C LEU A 168 -2.13 -10.40 4.93
N ASP A 169 -1.47 -9.29 5.26
CA ASP A 169 -1.03 -8.99 6.63
C ASP A 169 -1.87 -7.85 7.22
N LEU A 170 -2.62 -8.16 8.27
CA LEU A 170 -3.43 -7.24 9.08
C LEU A 170 -2.94 -7.20 10.53
N SER A 171 -1.72 -7.65 10.81
CA SER A 171 -1.17 -7.71 12.16
C SER A 171 -1.05 -6.34 12.81
N GLY A 172 -1.11 -6.24 14.14
CA GLY A 172 -0.92 -4.95 14.82
C GLY A 172 -2.04 -3.93 14.58
N ASN A 173 -3.25 -4.35 14.19
CA ASN A 173 -4.41 -3.49 14.00
C ASN A 173 -5.41 -3.67 15.16
N HIS A 174 -6.68 -3.26 14.99
CA HIS A 174 -7.75 -3.37 15.98
C HIS A 174 -8.94 -4.14 15.38
N ILE A 175 -8.67 -5.29 14.75
CA ILE A 175 -9.69 -6.12 14.11
C ILE A 175 -10.24 -7.15 15.09
N SER A 176 -11.57 -7.24 15.20
CA SER A 176 -12.23 -8.15 16.13
C SER A 176 -12.18 -9.61 15.66
N GLY A 177 -12.31 -10.55 16.60
CA GLY A 177 -12.42 -11.98 16.28
C GLY A 177 -13.67 -12.32 15.43
N ARG A 178 -14.75 -11.51 15.54
CA ARG A 178 -15.94 -11.64 14.68
C ARG A 178 -15.57 -11.35 13.22
N ARG A 179 -14.87 -10.25 12.96
CA ARG A 179 -14.47 -9.89 11.61
C ARG A 179 -13.45 -10.87 11.04
N PHE A 180 -12.56 -11.40 11.87
CA PHE A 180 -11.67 -12.47 11.45
C PHE A 180 -12.41 -13.72 10.97
N ARG A 181 -13.42 -14.18 11.71
CA ARG A 181 -14.27 -15.31 11.28
C ARG A 181 -14.95 -15.05 9.93
N ASP A 182 -15.50 -13.85 9.77
CA ASP A 182 -16.16 -13.41 8.53
C ASP A 182 -15.20 -13.47 7.32
N LEU A 183 -13.96 -12.98 7.49
CA LEU A 183 -12.92 -13.10 6.47
C LEU A 183 -12.61 -14.55 6.11
N LEU A 184 -12.48 -15.44 7.11
CA LEU A 184 -12.19 -16.86 6.85
C LEU A 184 -13.35 -17.58 6.15
N GLN A 185 -14.60 -17.29 6.52
CA GLN A 185 -15.78 -17.90 5.91
C GLN A 185 -15.94 -17.53 4.43
N HIS A 186 -15.43 -16.36 4.04
CA HIS A 186 -15.59 -15.82 2.70
C HIS A 186 -14.30 -15.83 1.87
N ASN A 187 -13.18 -16.23 2.46
CA ASN A 187 -11.91 -16.38 1.77
C ASN A 187 -11.99 -17.47 0.68
N ARG A 188 -11.60 -17.12 -0.55
CA ARG A 188 -11.45 -18.07 -1.66
C ARG A 188 -10.02 -18.19 -2.19
N THR A 189 -9.14 -17.26 -1.82
CA THR A 189 -7.86 -17.04 -2.51
C THR A 189 -6.66 -16.93 -1.56
N LEU A 190 -6.85 -16.40 -0.35
CA LEU A 190 -5.77 -16.25 0.63
C LEU A 190 -5.29 -17.63 1.09
N THR A 191 -3.99 -17.82 0.98
CA THR A 191 -3.23 -18.96 1.54
C THR A 191 -2.39 -18.54 2.74
N MET A 192 -2.20 -17.23 2.94
CA MET A 192 -1.52 -16.63 4.07
C MET A 192 -2.31 -15.43 4.58
N LEU A 193 -2.62 -15.43 5.88
CA LEU A 193 -3.29 -14.33 6.56
C LEU A 193 -2.63 -14.11 7.92
N ASP A 194 -2.01 -12.95 8.14
CA ASP A 194 -1.45 -12.57 9.44
C ASP A 194 -2.41 -11.64 10.19
N MET A 195 -2.92 -12.11 11.32
CA MET A 195 -3.82 -11.36 12.21
C MET A 195 -3.22 -11.18 13.60
N ARG A 196 -1.92 -11.44 13.80
CA ARG A 196 -1.28 -11.40 15.12
C ARG A 196 -1.29 -9.98 15.71
N LYS A 197 -1.15 -9.89 17.04
CA LYS A 197 -0.96 -8.62 17.76
C LYS A 197 -2.10 -7.61 17.55
N GLN A 198 -3.35 -8.04 17.46
CA GLN A 198 -4.46 -7.08 17.48
C GLN A 198 -4.47 -6.36 18.83
N HIS A 199 -4.65 -5.03 18.80
CA HIS A 199 -4.50 -4.14 19.94
C HIS A 199 -5.77 -3.99 20.80
N GLU A 200 -6.74 -4.89 20.69
CA GLU A 200 -7.95 -4.78 21.51
C GLU A 200 -7.68 -4.99 23.01
N SER A 201 -7.96 -3.94 23.78
CA SER A 201 -8.37 -4.02 25.18
C SER A 201 -9.81 -3.52 25.26
N LEU A 202 -10.78 -4.41 25.07
CA LEU A 202 -12.18 -4.18 25.44
C LEU A 202 -12.74 -5.51 25.94
N ALA A 203 -13.43 -5.45 27.07
CA ALA A 203 -13.88 -6.59 27.87
C ALA A 203 -14.97 -7.43 27.17
N ASP A 204 -14.58 -8.22 26.18
CA ASP A 204 -15.32 -9.37 25.69
C ASP A 204 -14.31 -10.52 25.46
N ASP A 205 -14.04 -11.24 26.55
CA ASP A 205 -13.13 -12.39 26.68
C ASP A 205 -13.47 -13.57 25.72
N ASP A 206 -14.54 -13.47 24.94
CA ASP A 206 -15.09 -14.57 24.13
C ASP A 206 -14.85 -14.48 22.62
N THR A 207 -14.21 -13.41 22.12
CA THR A 207 -14.10 -13.23 20.66
C THR A 207 -13.06 -14.11 19.98
N TRP A 208 -11.92 -14.35 20.66
CA TRP A 208 -10.82 -15.19 20.16
C TRP A 208 -10.75 -16.58 20.79
N SER A 209 -11.40 -16.81 21.93
CA SER A 209 -11.47 -18.12 22.59
C SER A 209 -12.41 -19.11 21.88
N MET A 210 -13.26 -18.64 20.97
CA MET A 210 -14.17 -19.43 20.14
C MET A 210 -13.59 -19.87 18.77
N LEU A 211 -12.32 -19.60 18.51
CA LEU A 211 -11.58 -20.00 17.30
C LEU A 211 -10.60 -21.12 17.63
#